data_AF-A0A8B9UG32-F1
#
_entry.id   AF-A0A8B9UG32-F1
#
_cell.length_a   1.000
_cell.length_b   1.000
_cell.length_c   1.000
_cell.angle_alpha   90.00
_cell.angle_beta   90.00
_cell.angle_gamma   90.00
#
_symmetry.space_group_name_H-M   'P 1'
#
loop_
_entity.id
_entity.type
_entity.pdbx_description
1 polymer ?
#
loop_
_entity_poly.entity_id
_entity_poly.type
_entity_poly.pdbx_seq_one_letter_code
_entity_poly.pdbx_strand_id
1 'polypeptide(L)'
;MEPKGRETEAHGEPGVLMGCMGSALWHPHGAIKLGKPRHRAPRGVPFGETRHVREWLRVRGRVEKPQNEHPKRPVLGWECRRSEVSGARFWGLIRSLCPDPRGFFRHCFVHNHCPLLFLAPSGRNLAPAELPQNQRAPLLALCDRALVRVVELLGVGLVIGVGGYAQQRARKALGAAGLPVRVESIPHPSPRSARANRGDMGDWGVWEMGGAPHFLQ
;
A
#
# COMPACT_ATOMS: atom_id res chain seq x y z
N MET A 1 -54.37 9.38 0.19
CA MET A 1 -53.10 9.83 -0.42
C MET A 1 -52.00 9.57 0.59
N GLU A 2 -51.06 8.69 0.28
CA GLU A 2 -49.85 8.48 1.09
C GLU A 2 -48.64 9.00 0.29
N PRO A 3 -47.69 9.70 0.91
CA PRO A 3 -46.45 10.08 0.24
C PRO A 3 -45.54 8.86 0.16
N LYS A 4 -45.27 8.35 -1.05
CA LYS A 4 -44.20 7.36 -1.25
C LYS A 4 -42.87 7.98 -0.81
N GLY A 5 -42.25 7.39 0.21
CA GLY A 5 -40.87 7.72 0.55
C GLY A 5 -39.94 7.44 -0.62
N ARG A 6 -39.06 8.39 -0.94
CA ARG A 6 -37.91 8.10 -1.81
C ARG A 6 -36.89 7.35 -0.99
N GLU A 7 -36.71 6.07 -1.27
CA GLU A 7 -35.47 5.38 -0.93
C GLU A 7 -34.35 6.06 -1.73
N THR A 8 -33.54 6.86 -1.04
CA THR A 8 -32.31 7.39 -1.63
C THR A 8 -31.27 6.29 -1.62
N GLU A 9 -31.24 5.49 -2.69
CA GLU A 9 -30.14 4.56 -2.92
C GLU A 9 -28.81 5.34 -2.88
N ALA A 10 -27.98 5.03 -1.88
CA ALA A 10 -26.69 5.64 -1.70
C ALA A 10 -25.67 5.00 -2.67
N HIS A 11 -25.85 5.26 -3.97
CA HIS A 11 -24.88 4.94 -5.04
C HIS A 11 -23.65 5.85 -4.90
N GLY A 12 -22.91 5.68 -3.82
CA GLY A 12 -21.59 6.27 -3.65
C GLY A 12 -20.63 5.65 -4.66
N GLU A 13 -19.83 6.49 -5.33
CA GLU A 13 -18.92 6.01 -6.37
C GLU A 13 -17.95 4.94 -5.82
N PRO A 14 -17.75 3.83 -6.54
CA PRO A 14 -17.01 2.68 -6.03
C PRO A 14 -15.56 3.06 -5.73
N GLY A 15 -15.13 2.79 -4.49
CA GLY A 15 -13.79 3.15 -4.04
C GLY A 15 -12.66 2.44 -4.81
N VAL A 16 -11.44 2.96 -4.63
CA VAL A 16 -10.21 2.49 -5.29
C VAL A 16 -9.21 2.00 -4.24
N LEU A 17 -8.82 0.73 -4.30
CA LEU A 17 -7.79 0.17 -3.43
C LEU A 17 -6.44 0.08 -4.15
N MET A 18 -5.50 0.96 -3.80
CA MET A 18 -4.12 0.90 -4.30
C MET A 18 -3.30 -0.10 -3.48
N GLY A 19 -3.01 -1.26 -4.05
CA GLY A 19 -2.33 -2.38 -3.41
C GLY A 19 -0.87 -2.52 -3.81
N CYS A 20 0.06 -2.48 -2.85
CA CYS A 20 1.44 -2.94 -3.05
C CYS A 20 1.60 -4.39 -2.57
N MET A 21 2.57 -5.10 -3.14
CA MET A 21 2.81 -6.52 -2.86
C MET A 21 4.31 -6.79 -2.71
N GLY A 22 4.69 -7.25 -1.52
CA GLY A 22 6.04 -7.15 -0.99
C GLY A 22 6.25 -5.81 -0.28
N SER A 23 7.24 -5.76 0.61
CA SER A 23 7.74 -4.53 1.22
C SER A 23 7.95 -3.48 0.13
N ALA A 24 7.30 -2.31 0.22
CA ALA A 24 7.47 -1.18 -0.69
C ALA A 24 8.96 -1.03 -1.02
N LEU A 25 9.30 -1.15 -2.31
CA LEU A 25 10.68 -1.49 -2.68
C LEU A 25 11.67 -0.50 -2.08
N TRP A 26 12.53 -1.05 -1.23
CA TRP A 26 13.68 -0.48 -0.52
C TRP A 26 13.49 -0.29 0.99
N HIS A 27 14.56 -0.71 1.68
CA HIS A 27 14.79 -0.54 3.10
C HIS A 27 13.83 -1.31 4.02
N PRO A 28 14.26 -1.55 5.28
CA PRO A 28 13.70 -2.60 6.14
C PRO A 28 12.80 -2.00 7.23
N HIS A 29 12.72 -2.65 8.40
CA HIS A 29 12.10 -2.12 9.63
C HIS A 29 10.56 -2.17 9.68
N GLY A 30 9.92 -3.14 9.01
CA GLY A 30 8.48 -3.40 9.06
C GLY A 30 8.13 -4.70 9.79
N ALA A 31 7.79 -4.61 11.07
CA ALA A 31 7.20 -5.68 11.87
C ALA A 31 6.42 -5.05 13.03
N ILE A 32 5.20 -5.54 13.30
CA ILE A 32 4.30 -5.00 14.34
C ILE A 32 4.04 -6.10 15.38
N LYS A 33 4.33 -5.82 16.66
CA LYS A 33 3.92 -6.64 17.82
C LYS A 33 3.95 -5.79 19.10
N LEU A 34 3.02 -6.04 20.03
CA LEU A 34 2.82 -5.23 21.24
C LEU A 34 3.93 -5.43 22.29
N GLY A 35 4.41 -4.35 22.93
CA GLY A 35 5.38 -4.39 24.05
C GLY A 35 5.95 -3.03 24.49
N LYS A 36 5.97 -2.72 25.80
CA LYS A 36 6.40 -1.42 26.39
C LYS A 36 7.92 -1.07 26.14
N PRO A 37 8.37 0.15 26.50
CA PRO A 37 8.82 1.26 25.64
C PRO A 37 10.32 1.17 25.22
N ARG A 38 10.95 2.06 24.42
CA ARG A 38 10.72 3.48 24.02
C ARG A 38 10.98 3.69 22.51
N HIS A 39 11.09 4.96 22.07
CA HIS A 39 11.39 5.46 20.71
C HIS A 39 10.19 5.40 19.72
N ARG A 40 10.14 6.33 18.76
CA ARG A 40 8.88 6.77 18.12
C ARG A 40 8.95 6.72 16.58
N ALA A 41 8.04 6.02 15.86
CA ALA A 41 8.11 5.89 14.38
C ALA A 41 6.76 5.92 13.59
N PRO A 42 6.81 6.07 12.23
CA PRO A 42 5.74 5.76 11.29
C PRO A 42 6.11 4.61 10.32
N ARG A 43 6.02 3.35 10.74
CA ARG A 43 6.25 2.19 9.82
C ARG A 43 5.14 1.14 9.83
N GLY A 44 3.92 1.59 10.10
CA GLY A 44 2.68 0.83 9.85
C GLY A 44 1.86 1.33 8.65
N VAL A 45 2.25 2.46 8.03
CA VAL A 45 1.59 3.02 6.84
C VAL A 45 2.26 2.44 5.58
N PRO A 46 1.53 1.97 4.55
CA PRO A 46 2.06 1.18 3.43
C PRO A 46 3.33 1.72 2.76
N PHE A 47 3.25 2.88 2.09
CA PHE A 47 4.38 3.57 1.47
C PHE A 47 5.05 4.54 2.46
N GLY A 48 5.28 4.08 3.69
CA GLY A 48 5.49 4.89 4.90
C GLY A 48 6.80 5.70 5.00
N GLU A 49 7.03 6.64 4.08
CA GLU A 49 8.11 7.61 4.18
C GLU A 49 7.85 8.62 5.33
N THR A 50 8.83 8.74 6.23
CA THR A 50 8.71 9.46 7.51
C THR A 50 8.16 10.88 7.38
N ARG A 51 8.60 11.66 6.40
CA ARG A 51 8.19 13.06 6.21
C ARG A 51 6.75 13.15 5.75
N HIS A 52 6.36 12.44 4.68
CA HIS A 52 4.99 12.46 4.18
C HIS A 52 3.98 11.93 5.21
N VAL A 53 4.33 10.89 5.97
CA VAL A 53 3.44 10.40 7.04
C VAL A 53 3.29 11.41 8.18
N ARG A 54 4.33 12.20 8.49
CA ARG A 54 4.31 13.23 9.55
C ARG A 54 3.52 14.48 9.16
N GLU A 55 3.84 15.03 8.00
CA GLU A 55 3.52 16.42 7.61
C GLU A 55 2.27 16.48 6.74
N TRP A 56 2.07 15.50 5.86
CA TRP A 56 0.93 15.46 4.95
C TRP A 56 -0.20 14.57 5.48
N LEU A 57 0.07 13.27 5.74
CA LEU A 57 -0.94 12.36 6.32
C LEU A 57 -1.31 12.72 7.77
N ARG A 58 -0.45 13.46 8.48
CA ARG A 58 -0.59 13.87 9.90
C ARG A 58 -0.77 12.73 10.90
N VAL A 59 -0.56 11.48 10.48
CA VAL A 59 -0.64 10.28 11.32
C VAL A 59 0.41 10.37 12.43
N ARG A 60 0.00 10.09 13.67
CA ARG A 60 0.89 10.00 14.83
C ARG A 60 0.55 8.75 15.62
N GLY A 61 1.56 8.11 16.20
CA GLY A 61 1.40 6.87 16.93
C GLY A 61 2.68 6.41 17.61
N ARG A 62 2.53 5.35 18.40
CA ARG A 62 3.64 4.61 18.99
C ARG A 62 3.97 3.43 18.08
N VAL A 63 5.25 3.17 17.88
CA VAL A 63 5.76 1.97 17.21
C VAL A 63 6.69 1.27 18.19
N GLU A 64 6.72 -0.05 18.10
CA GLU A 64 7.44 -0.95 19.00
C GLU A 64 8.47 -1.74 18.19
N LYS A 65 9.50 -2.25 18.87
CA LYS A 65 10.52 -3.07 18.21
C LYS A 65 10.06 -4.51 18.07
N PRO A 66 10.42 -5.22 16.98
CA PRO A 66 10.29 -6.67 16.96
C PRO A 66 11.17 -7.29 18.05
N GLN A 67 10.70 -8.41 18.61
CA GLN A 67 11.42 -9.19 19.62
C GLN A 67 12.86 -9.53 19.20
N ASN A 68 13.05 -9.85 17.91
CA ASN A 68 14.35 -10.11 17.31
C ASN A 68 14.63 -9.03 16.25
N GLU A 69 15.54 -8.11 16.55
CA GLU A 69 15.93 -7.01 15.66
C GLU A 69 17.32 -7.26 15.05
N HIS A 70 17.42 -7.32 13.71
CA HIS A 70 18.71 -7.54 13.05
C HIS A 70 19.59 -6.28 13.12
N PRO A 71 20.88 -6.34 13.54
CA PRO A 71 21.69 -5.14 13.81
C PRO A 71 21.88 -4.16 12.65
N LYS A 72 21.93 -4.61 11.40
CA LYS A 72 22.01 -3.72 10.22
C LYS A 72 20.65 -3.09 9.87
N ARG A 73 19.60 -3.40 10.65
CA ARG A 73 18.17 -3.25 10.34
C ARG A 73 17.31 -2.77 11.54
N PRO A 74 17.75 -1.81 12.37
CA PRO A 74 17.02 -1.38 13.57
C PRO A 74 15.76 -0.54 13.31
N VAL A 75 14.67 -0.79 14.03
CA VAL A 75 13.43 0.00 13.95
C VAL A 75 13.58 1.29 14.76
N LEU A 76 14.01 2.38 14.09
CA LEU A 76 14.41 3.66 14.72
C LEU A 76 13.26 4.63 15.03
N GLY A 77 12.83 5.46 14.05
CA GLY A 77 11.75 6.45 14.26
C GLY A 77 11.06 6.96 12.97
N TRP A 78 10.53 8.18 12.71
CA TRP A 78 10.68 9.59 13.19
C TRP A 78 12.12 9.99 13.46
N GLU A 79 12.70 9.44 14.53
CA GLU A 79 14.15 9.30 14.74
C GLU A 79 14.86 8.59 13.56
N CYS A 80 14.12 7.92 12.65
CA CYS A 80 14.65 7.43 11.37
C CYS A 80 14.84 8.60 10.40
N ARG A 81 16.08 9.05 10.28
CA ARG A 81 16.49 10.10 9.33
C ARG A 81 16.58 9.63 7.87
N ARG A 82 16.40 8.32 7.59
CA ARG A 82 16.38 7.78 6.22
C ARG A 82 15.00 7.97 5.61
N SER A 83 14.97 8.58 4.43
CA SER A 83 13.81 8.57 3.53
C SER A 83 13.69 7.21 2.83
N GLU A 84 12.46 6.76 2.62
CA GLU A 84 12.14 5.61 1.77
C GLU A 84 11.74 6.17 0.40
N VAL A 85 12.52 5.88 -0.64
CA VAL A 85 12.44 6.56 -1.94
C VAL A 85 11.19 6.17 -2.73
N SER A 86 10.71 4.93 -2.61
CA SER A 86 9.44 4.53 -3.22
C SER A 86 8.26 5.28 -2.61
N GLY A 87 8.24 5.42 -1.27
CA GLY A 87 7.20 6.16 -0.54
C GLY A 87 7.29 7.67 -0.68
N ALA A 88 8.50 8.23 -0.79
CA ALA A 88 8.72 9.64 -1.13
C ALA A 88 8.12 9.98 -2.49
N ARG A 89 8.33 9.11 -3.49
CA ARG A 89 7.78 9.24 -4.84
C ARG A 89 6.26 9.03 -4.86
N PHE A 90 5.77 7.98 -4.20
CA PHE A 90 4.33 7.66 -4.13
C PHE A 90 3.53 8.78 -3.46
N TRP A 91 3.81 9.12 -2.20
CA TRP A 91 3.06 10.17 -1.50
C TRP A 91 3.40 11.57 -2.01
N GLY A 92 4.55 11.78 -2.63
CA GLY A 92 4.86 13.03 -3.34
C GLY A 92 3.90 13.27 -4.51
N LEU A 93 3.68 12.25 -5.34
CA LEU A 93 2.73 12.30 -6.45
C LEU A 93 1.28 12.45 -5.95
N ILE A 94 0.84 11.62 -4.99
CA ILE A 94 -0.53 11.71 -4.46
C ILE A 94 -0.76 13.10 -3.82
N ARG A 95 0.22 13.67 -3.13
CA ARG A 95 0.15 15.04 -2.59
C ARG A 95 0.11 16.13 -3.67
N SER A 96 0.75 15.94 -4.82
CA SER A 96 0.67 16.92 -5.92
C SER A 96 -0.67 16.90 -6.65
N LEU A 97 -1.35 15.74 -6.69
CA LEU A 97 -2.70 15.62 -7.25
C LEU A 97 -3.78 16.03 -6.23
N CYS A 98 -3.63 15.60 -4.97
CA CYS A 98 -4.55 15.88 -3.87
C CYS A 98 -3.81 16.60 -2.73
N PRO A 99 -3.77 17.95 -2.68
CA PRO A 99 -3.03 18.69 -1.65
C PRO A 99 -3.50 18.40 -0.21
N ASP A 100 -4.79 18.10 -0.03
CA ASP A 100 -5.37 17.61 1.23
C ASP A 100 -5.52 16.07 1.15
N PRO A 101 -4.96 15.29 2.10
CA PRO A 101 -5.15 13.83 2.13
C PRO A 101 -6.63 13.42 2.24
N ARG A 102 -7.51 14.27 2.79
CA ARG A 102 -8.95 13.98 2.90
C ARG A 102 -9.65 13.91 1.55
N GLY A 103 -9.12 14.57 0.51
CA GLY A 103 -9.60 14.39 -0.87
C GLY A 103 -9.29 12.99 -1.36
N PHE A 104 -8.01 12.59 -1.30
CA PHE A 104 -7.58 11.25 -1.67
C PHE A 104 -8.31 10.14 -0.89
N PHE A 105 -8.36 10.21 0.44
CA PHE A 105 -9.01 9.18 1.28
C PHE A 105 -10.55 9.22 1.26
N ARG A 106 -11.19 10.12 0.50
CA ARG A 106 -12.63 10.06 0.24
C ARG A 106 -13.00 8.86 -0.64
N HIS A 107 -12.18 8.56 -1.65
CA HIS A 107 -12.42 7.50 -2.64
C HIS A 107 -11.30 6.46 -2.71
N CYS A 108 -10.07 6.79 -2.30
CA CYS A 108 -8.91 5.90 -2.39
C CYS A 108 -8.46 5.36 -1.01
N PHE A 109 -8.04 4.10 -0.97
CA PHE A 109 -7.32 3.51 0.16
C PHE A 109 -6.02 2.86 -0.31
N VAL A 110 -5.03 2.72 0.59
CA VAL A 110 -3.73 2.12 0.27
C VAL A 110 -3.45 0.95 1.21
N HIS A 111 -3.00 -0.18 0.66
CA HIS A 111 -2.79 -1.41 1.42
C HIS A 111 -1.56 -2.21 0.94
N ASN A 112 -0.96 -2.99 1.84
CA ASN A 112 0.10 -3.95 1.52
C ASN A 112 -0.47 -5.37 1.65
N HIS A 113 -0.57 -6.11 0.55
CA HIS A 113 -1.10 -7.50 0.54
C HIS A 113 -0.38 -8.40 1.54
N CYS A 114 0.94 -8.31 1.61
CA CYS A 114 1.73 -8.96 2.65
C CYS A 114 2.30 -7.91 3.62
N PRO A 115 1.90 -7.90 4.92
CA PRO A 115 2.37 -6.94 5.90
C PRO A 115 3.72 -7.31 6.54
N LEU A 116 4.33 -8.43 6.15
CA LEU A 116 5.54 -8.97 6.77
C LEU A 116 6.81 -8.64 5.96
N LEU A 117 7.87 -8.24 6.67
CA LEU A 117 9.22 -8.09 6.14
C LEU A 117 10.05 -9.34 6.45
N PHE A 118 10.76 -9.87 5.46
CA PHE A 118 11.64 -11.03 5.61
C PHE A 118 13.10 -10.61 5.41
N LEU A 119 13.99 -11.07 6.28
CA LEU A 119 15.41 -10.71 6.28
C LEU A 119 16.27 -11.97 6.30
N ALA A 120 17.26 -12.04 5.40
CA ALA A 120 18.32 -13.04 5.47
C ALA A 120 19.28 -12.75 6.64
N PRO A 121 20.09 -13.72 7.13
CA PRO A 121 21.05 -13.51 8.21
C PRO A 121 22.07 -12.38 7.96
N SER A 122 22.36 -12.05 6.69
CA SER A 122 23.19 -10.92 6.29
C SER A 122 22.53 -9.54 6.50
N GLY A 123 21.23 -9.52 6.79
CA GLY A 123 20.35 -8.35 6.77
C GLY A 123 19.81 -8.03 5.37
N ARG A 124 20.05 -8.84 4.34
CA ARG A 124 19.46 -8.61 3.02
C ARG A 124 17.94 -8.79 3.09
N ASN A 125 17.16 -7.89 2.47
CA ASN A 125 15.72 -8.09 2.32
C ASN A 125 15.46 -9.32 1.45
N LEU A 126 14.46 -10.12 1.82
CA LEU A 126 13.94 -11.23 1.03
C LEU A 126 12.54 -10.83 0.53
N ALA A 127 12.35 -10.79 -0.78
CA ALA A 127 11.02 -10.67 -1.35
C ALA A 127 10.20 -11.94 -1.07
N PRO A 128 8.84 -11.90 -1.04
CA PRO A 128 8.03 -13.10 -0.88
C PRO A 128 8.33 -14.20 -1.91
N ALA A 129 8.81 -13.83 -3.11
CA ALA A 129 9.27 -14.76 -4.14
C ALA A 129 10.54 -15.54 -3.76
N GLU A 130 11.39 -15.02 -2.88
CA GLU A 130 12.64 -15.67 -2.42
C GLU A 130 12.42 -16.65 -1.26
N LEU A 131 11.20 -16.72 -0.71
CA LEU A 131 10.88 -17.64 0.39
C LEU A 131 10.72 -19.09 -0.13
N PRO A 132 11.15 -20.10 0.66
CA PRO A 132 10.91 -21.51 0.36
C PRO A 132 9.44 -21.79 0.04
N GLN A 133 9.16 -22.59 -0.99
CA GLN A 133 7.80 -22.77 -1.53
C GLN A 133 6.77 -23.25 -0.48
N ASN A 134 7.20 -24.12 0.45
CA ASN A 134 6.39 -24.62 1.57
C ASN A 134 6.02 -23.54 2.61
N GLN A 135 6.81 -22.48 2.75
CA GLN A 135 6.49 -21.31 3.58
C GLN A 135 5.73 -20.25 2.79
N ARG A 136 6.14 -20.04 1.53
CA ARG A 136 5.60 -19.05 0.60
C ARG A 136 4.13 -19.31 0.27
N ALA A 137 3.74 -20.56 -0.02
CA ALA A 137 2.36 -20.90 -0.38
C ALA A 137 1.33 -20.59 0.73
N PRO A 138 1.46 -21.09 1.98
CA PRO A 138 0.48 -20.80 3.04
C PRO A 138 0.48 -19.33 3.48
N LEU A 139 1.63 -18.65 3.51
CA LEU A 139 1.71 -17.21 3.73
C LEU A 139 0.89 -16.44 2.69
N LEU A 140 1.11 -16.73 1.41
CA LEU A 140 0.43 -16.04 0.32
C LEU A 140 -1.08 -16.33 0.30
N ALA A 141 -1.52 -17.53 0.68
CA ALA A 141 -2.93 -17.87 0.82
C ALA A 141 -3.62 -17.15 2.00
N LEU A 142 -2.92 -16.91 3.12
CA LEU A 142 -3.40 -16.07 4.21
C LEU A 142 -3.58 -14.62 3.75
N CYS A 143 -2.59 -14.08 3.05
CA CYS A 143 -2.63 -12.72 2.52
C CYS A 143 -3.68 -12.53 1.41
N ASP A 144 -3.94 -13.53 0.56
CA ASP A 144 -5.05 -13.51 -0.41
C ASP A 144 -6.41 -13.38 0.28
N ARG A 145 -6.67 -14.19 1.32
CA ARG A 145 -7.91 -14.09 2.11
C ARG A 145 -8.05 -12.76 2.85
N ALA A 146 -6.92 -12.15 3.25
CA ALA A 146 -6.93 -10.81 3.83
C ALA A 146 -7.30 -9.74 2.79
N LEU A 147 -6.73 -9.80 1.57
CA LEU A 147 -7.07 -8.86 0.49
C LEU A 147 -8.54 -8.96 0.09
N VAL A 148 -9.08 -10.17 -0.07
CA VAL A 148 -10.51 -10.40 -0.38
C VAL A 148 -11.39 -9.68 0.65
N ARG A 149 -11.17 -9.92 1.94
CA ARG A 149 -11.90 -9.25 3.03
C ARG A 149 -11.74 -7.74 3.05
N VAL A 150 -10.55 -7.21 2.74
CA VAL A 150 -10.33 -5.76 2.66
C VAL A 150 -11.08 -5.15 1.47
N VAL A 151 -11.19 -5.85 0.35
CA VAL A 151 -11.97 -5.41 -0.82
C VAL A 151 -13.47 -5.43 -0.52
N GLU A 152 -13.98 -6.50 0.11
CA GLU A 152 -15.37 -6.63 0.57
C GLU A 152 -15.75 -5.52 1.56
N LEU A 153 -14.93 -5.32 2.61
CA LEU A 153 -15.20 -4.34 3.67
C LEU A 153 -15.10 -2.87 3.22
N LEU A 154 -14.39 -2.59 2.13
CA LEU A 154 -14.25 -1.24 1.57
C LEU A 154 -15.17 -0.97 0.37
N GLY A 155 -15.92 -1.97 -0.12
CA GLY A 155 -16.83 -1.81 -1.26
C GLY A 155 -16.16 -1.34 -2.56
N VAL A 156 -14.88 -1.69 -2.78
CA VAL A 156 -14.08 -1.13 -3.89
C VAL A 156 -14.38 -1.82 -5.21
N GLY A 157 -14.71 -1.03 -6.24
CA GLY A 157 -14.91 -1.52 -7.61
C GLY A 157 -13.61 -1.61 -8.42
N LEU A 158 -12.53 -0.96 -7.96
CA LEU A 158 -11.23 -0.95 -8.61
C LEU A 158 -10.09 -1.23 -7.61
N VAL A 159 -9.21 -2.17 -7.98
CA VAL A 159 -7.96 -2.46 -7.27
C VAL A 159 -6.78 -2.16 -8.18
N ILE A 160 -5.85 -1.30 -7.76
CA ILE A 160 -4.69 -0.91 -8.57
C ILE A 160 -3.42 -1.51 -7.97
N GLY A 161 -2.79 -2.43 -8.70
CA GLY A 161 -1.52 -3.03 -8.31
C GLY A 161 -0.34 -2.08 -8.54
N VAL A 162 0.42 -1.76 -7.48
CA VAL A 162 1.67 -1.01 -7.58
C VAL A 162 2.79 -1.97 -8.03
N GLY A 163 2.95 -2.08 -9.35
CA GLY A 163 3.80 -3.06 -10.03
C GLY A 163 3.07 -4.37 -10.35
N GLY A 164 3.44 -5.00 -11.48
CA GLY A 164 2.72 -6.15 -12.04
C GLY A 164 2.57 -7.36 -11.12
N TYR A 165 3.49 -7.59 -10.16
CA TYR A 165 3.32 -8.64 -9.16
C TYR A 165 2.11 -8.37 -8.25
N ALA A 166 1.86 -7.11 -7.87
CA ALA A 166 0.69 -6.75 -7.09
C ALA A 166 -0.61 -6.94 -7.90
N GLN A 167 -0.62 -6.53 -9.17
CA GLN A 167 -1.76 -6.76 -10.06
C GLN A 167 -2.05 -8.26 -10.24
N GLN A 168 -1.04 -9.09 -10.53
CA GLN A 168 -1.21 -10.54 -10.71
C GLN A 168 -1.75 -11.23 -9.44
N ARG A 169 -1.27 -10.80 -8.27
CA ARG A 169 -1.74 -11.33 -6.99
C ARG A 169 -3.17 -10.90 -6.66
N ALA A 170 -3.54 -9.65 -6.92
CA ALA A 170 -4.92 -9.17 -6.78
C ALA A 170 -5.87 -9.86 -7.77
N ARG A 171 -5.52 -9.93 -9.07
CA ARG A 171 -6.30 -10.66 -10.09
C ARG A 171 -6.54 -12.11 -9.67
N LYS A 172 -5.52 -12.81 -9.16
CA LYS A 172 -5.68 -14.19 -8.68
C LYS A 172 -6.59 -14.28 -7.45
N ALA A 173 -6.36 -13.47 -6.43
CA ALA A 173 -7.10 -13.57 -5.17
C ALA A 173 -8.60 -13.25 -5.34
N LEU A 174 -8.91 -12.18 -6.08
CA LEU A 174 -10.27 -11.70 -6.27
C LEU A 174 -11.05 -12.55 -7.29
N GLY A 175 -10.39 -12.99 -8.38
CA GLY A 175 -10.98 -13.92 -9.33
C GLY A 175 -11.27 -15.30 -8.72
N ALA A 176 -10.41 -15.80 -7.82
CA ALA A 176 -10.66 -17.04 -7.08
C ALA A 176 -11.77 -16.91 -6.01
N ALA A 177 -12.12 -15.68 -5.62
CA ALA A 177 -13.26 -15.37 -4.75
C ALA A 177 -14.55 -15.02 -5.52
N GLY A 178 -14.50 -14.96 -6.85
CA GLY A 178 -15.65 -14.57 -7.69
C GLY A 178 -16.04 -13.09 -7.61
N LEU A 179 -15.20 -12.23 -7.03
CA LEU A 179 -15.53 -10.81 -6.83
C LEU A 179 -15.47 -10.03 -8.17
N PRO A 180 -16.54 -9.28 -8.55
CA PRO A 180 -16.63 -8.56 -9.83
C PRO A 180 -15.88 -7.23 -9.80
N VAL A 181 -14.61 -7.26 -9.40
CA VAL A 181 -13.78 -6.08 -9.13
C VAL A 181 -12.73 -5.89 -10.22
N ARG A 182 -12.66 -4.69 -10.80
CA ARG A 182 -11.67 -4.35 -11.83
C ARG A 182 -10.28 -4.34 -11.20
N VAL A 183 -9.26 -4.88 -11.88
CA VAL A 183 -7.88 -4.92 -11.36
C VAL A 183 -6.87 -4.38 -12.37
N GLU A 184 -6.24 -3.26 -12.07
CA GLU A 184 -5.27 -2.59 -12.94
C GLU A 184 -3.85 -2.57 -12.36
N SER A 185 -2.89 -1.99 -13.08
CA SER A 185 -1.52 -1.81 -12.58
C SER A 185 -0.96 -0.43 -12.93
N ILE A 186 -0.26 0.14 -11.97
CA ILE A 186 0.64 1.30 -12.14
C ILE A 186 2.11 0.85 -11.96
N PRO A 187 3.10 1.55 -12.54
CA PRO A 187 4.51 1.20 -12.34
C PRO A 187 4.91 1.27 -10.86
N HIS A 188 5.78 0.39 -10.37
CA HIS A 188 6.30 0.55 -9.01
C HIS A 188 7.33 1.69 -8.98
N PRO A 189 7.23 2.70 -8.07
CA PRO A 189 8.13 3.86 -7.98
C PRO A 189 9.59 3.56 -7.54
N SER A 190 10.05 2.32 -7.64
CA SER A 190 11.31 1.85 -7.08
C SER A 190 12.54 2.36 -7.83
N PRO A 191 13.60 2.82 -7.15
CA PRO A 191 14.93 3.02 -7.76
C PRO A 191 15.57 1.80 -8.43
N ARG A 192 15.03 0.57 -8.27
CA ARG A 192 15.47 -0.63 -9.03
C ARG A 192 14.73 -0.81 -10.36
N SER A 193 13.65 -0.07 -10.61
CA SER A 193 12.99 -0.05 -11.91
C SER A 193 13.67 0.97 -12.80
N ALA A 194 14.24 0.53 -13.94
CA ALA A 194 14.88 1.42 -14.90
C ALA A 194 13.90 2.50 -15.44
N ARG A 195 12.63 2.13 -15.67
CA ARG A 195 11.54 3.07 -16.05
C ARG A 195 11.31 4.14 -14.97
N ALA A 196 11.39 3.78 -13.69
CA ALA A 196 11.17 4.72 -12.59
C ALA A 196 12.33 5.72 -12.34
N ASN A 197 13.39 5.70 -13.15
CA ASN A 197 14.57 6.57 -13.00
C ASN A 197 14.86 7.48 -14.20
N ARG A 198 14.17 7.33 -15.35
CA ARG A 198 14.47 8.07 -16.59
C ARG A 198 13.75 9.40 -16.78
N GLY A 199 12.87 9.79 -15.85
CA GLY A 199 11.93 10.90 -16.06
C GLY A 199 10.54 10.44 -16.53
N ASP A 200 10.39 9.16 -16.89
CA ASP A 200 9.12 8.44 -17.14
C ASP A 200 8.16 8.41 -15.91
N MET A 201 8.32 9.33 -14.95
CA MET A 201 7.35 9.68 -13.92
C MET A 201 6.38 10.77 -14.36
N GLY A 202 6.71 11.58 -15.38
CA GLY A 202 5.73 12.46 -16.04
C GLY A 202 4.57 11.66 -16.64
N ASP A 203 4.84 10.43 -17.06
CA ASP A 203 3.89 9.42 -17.54
C ASP A 203 2.73 9.13 -16.55
N TRP A 204 2.86 9.40 -15.25
CA TRP A 204 1.73 9.31 -14.31
C TRP A 204 0.67 10.39 -14.55
N GLY A 205 1.05 11.53 -15.13
CA GLY A 205 0.13 12.57 -15.60
C GLY A 205 -0.31 12.40 -17.06
N VAL A 206 0.20 11.38 -17.77
CA VAL A 206 -0.17 11.03 -19.16
C VAL A 206 -0.97 9.73 -19.22
N TRP A 207 -1.32 9.15 -18.06
CA TRP A 207 -2.52 8.32 -17.99
C TRP A 207 -3.75 9.23 -18.18
N GLU A 208 -4.17 9.38 -19.43
CA GLU A 208 -5.59 9.41 -19.75
C GLU A 208 -6.21 8.13 -19.16
N MET A 209 -6.58 8.17 -17.88
CA MET A 209 -7.32 7.08 -17.28
C MET A 209 -8.69 7.06 -17.94
N GLY A 210 -8.89 6.17 -18.91
CA GLY A 210 -10.15 6.04 -19.65
C GLY A 210 -11.32 5.80 -18.69
N GLY A 211 -12.04 6.89 -18.37
CA GLY A 211 -13.13 6.93 -17.41
C GLY A 211 -12.79 7.28 -15.95
N ALA A 212 -11.59 7.80 -15.61
CA ALA A 212 -11.25 8.12 -14.21
C ALA A 212 -10.60 9.49 -13.84
N PRO A 213 -10.66 10.58 -14.63
CA PRO A 213 -10.35 11.93 -14.10
C PRO A 213 -11.24 12.34 -12.90
N HIS A 214 -12.47 11.81 -12.82
CA HIS A 214 -13.47 12.20 -11.83
C HIS A 214 -13.22 11.67 -10.41
N PHE A 215 -12.51 10.55 -10.21
CA PHE A 215 -12.35 9.91 -8.89
C PHE A 215 -11.32 10.59 -7.95
N LEU A 216 -10.66 11.68 -8.39
CA LEU A 216 -9.57 12.35 -7.66
C LEU A 216 -9.77 13.87 -7.51
N GLN A 217 -10.93 14.41 -7.87
CA GLN A 217 -11.29 15.83 -7.74
C GLN A 217 -12.28 16.06 -6.59
#